data_AF-A0AAV5TAP0-F1
#
_entry.id   AF-A0AAV5TAP0-F1
#
_cell.length_a   1.000
_cell.length_b   1.000
_cell.length_c   1.000
_cell.angle_alpha   90.00
_cell.angle_beta   90.00
_cell.angle_gamma   90.00
#
_symmetry.space_group_name_H-M   'P 1'
#
loop_
_entity.id
_entity.type
_entity.pdbx_description
1 polymer ?
#
loop_
_entity_poly.entity_id
_entity_poly.type
_entity_poly.pdbx_seq_one_letter_code
_entity_poly.pdbx_strand_id
1 'polypeptide(L)'
;KRIFKMFEKYDVGHLTLIMNNNTTSDHVGVLLDLSLRLHSMYIRQFNVFGSNYVEGATNYFFGVQSDQWATIILQMFSGKLDKLIIDNGYAFLSSTGCEQLRQCLPTLGKKVYFHVNTQLNGLDYTENNHKISVSNTSMSIKHISRVDELIL
;
A
#
# COMPACT_ATOMS: atom_id res chain seq x y z
N LYS A 1 18.57 10.39 5.59
CA LYS A 1 19.32 9.87 6.78
C LYS A 1 18.96 10.55 8.12
N ARG A 2 18.76 11.88 8.21
CA ARG A 2 18.37 12.54 9.49
C ARG A 2 16.95 12.19 9.96
N ILE A 3 15.99 12.04 9.04
CA ILE A 3 14.60 11.71 9.37
C ILE A 3 14.44 10.31 9.98
N PHE A 4 15.20 9.32 9.50
CA PHE A 4 15.16 7.95 10.05
C PHE A 4 15.67 7.87 11.48
N LYS A 5 16.72 8.64 11.82
CA LYS A 5 17.20 8.77 13.21
C LYS A 5 16.14 9.37 14.14
N MET A 6 15.22 10.18 13.61
CA MET A 6 14.11 10.71 14.40
C MET A 6 13.05 9.64 14.67
N PHE A 7 12.75 8.77 13.70
CA PHE A 7 11.78 7.69 13.92
C PHE A 7 12.23 6.75 15.03
N GLU A 8 13.51 6.39 15.05
CA GLU A 8 14.10 5.55 16.12
C GLU A 8 14.15 6.29 17.46
N LYS A 9 14.49 7.58 17.46
CA LYS A 9 14.62 8.36 18.70
C LYS A 9 13.28 8.65 19.37
N TYR A 10 12.23 8.89 18.58
CA TYR A 10 10.93 9.35 19.06
C TYR A 10 9.84 8.26 19.00
N ASP A 11 10.23 7.00 18.76
CA ASP A 11 9.32 5.85 18.66
C ASP A 11 8.12 6.11 17.74
N VAL A 12 8.41 6.66 16.56
CA VAL A 12 7.37 7.01 15.59
C VAL A 12 6.87 5.72 14.94
N GLY A 13 5.75 5.18 15.41
CA GLY A 13 5.15 3.96 14.87
C GLY A 13 4.34 4.17 13.58
N HIS A 14 3.95 5.41 13.26
CA HIS A 14 3.08 5.74 12.13
C HIS A 14 3.60 6.93 11.31
N LEU A 15 3.49 6.84 9.98
CA LEU A 15 3.81 7.93 9.06
C LEU A 15 2.70 8.10 8.01
N THR A 16 2.31 9.35 7.78
CA THR A 16 1.45 9.76 6.67
C THR A 16 2.26 10.48 5.61
N LEU A 17 2.24 9.95 4.39
CA LEU A 17 2.87 10.51 3.21
C LEU A 17 1.79 11.04 2.27
N ILE A 18 1.71 12.35 2.12
CA ILE A 18 0.77 13.02 1.22
C ILE A 18 1.58 13.73 0.15
N MET A 19 1.35 13.41 -1.13
CA MET A 19 2.17 13.93 -2.22
C MET A 19 1.40 14.21 -3.50
N ASN A 20 1.86 15.24 -4.22
CA ASN A 20 1.37 15.62 -5.55
C ASN A 20 2.31 15.12 -6.65
N ASN A 21 3.62 15.35 -6.49
CA ASN A 21 4.64 14.89 -7.42
C ASN A 21 5.78 14.24 -6.64
N ASN A 22 6.29 13.12 -7.14
CA ASN A 22 7.46 12.45 -6.58
C ASN A 22 8.66 12.65 -7.52
N THR A 23 9.64 13.42 -7.06
CA THR A 23 10.90 13.65 -7.79
C THR A 23 12.04 12.75 -7.31
N THR A 24 11.76 11.82 -6.40
CA THR A 24 12.78 10.91 -5.85
C THR A 24 13.19 9.88 -6.91
N SER A 25 14.49 9.80 -7.17
CA SER A 25 15.06 8.85 -8.13
C SER A 25 14.94 7.38 -7.68
N ASP A 26 14.96 7.14 -6.37
CA ASP A 26 14.80 5.81 -5.75
C ASP A 26 13.61 5.78 -4.78
N HIS A 27 12.41 5.84 -5.33
CA HIS A 27 11.18 5.85 -4.55
C HIS A 27 10.88 4.50 -3.89
N VAL A 28 11.21 3.38 -4.54
CA VAL A 28 11.03 2.04 -3.95
C VAL A 28 11.96 1.87 -2.75
N GLY A 29 13.25 2.22 -2.88
CA GLY A 29 14.20 2.12 -1.79
C GLY A 29 13.78 2.93 -0.57
N VAL A 30 13.25 4.14 -0.76
CA VAL A 30 12.70 4.96 0.34
C VAL A 30 11.51 4.28 1.03
N LEU A 31 10.56 3.71 0.28
CA LEU A 31 9.39 3.04 0.86
C LEU A 31 9.78 1.78 1.66
N LEU A 32 10.72 0.99 1.13
CA LEU A 32 11.26 -0.18 1.83
C LEU A 32 12.02 0.24 3.10
N ASP A 33 12.83 1.30 3.04
CA ASP A 33 13.53 1.82 4.22
C ASP A 33 12.54 2.27 5.31
N LEU A 34 11.42 2.88 4.92
CA LEU A 34 10.37 3.29 5.84
C LEU A 34 9.65 2.07 6.45
N SER A 35 9.35 1.05 5.66
CA SER A 35 8.65 -0.16 6.12
C SER A 35 9.47 -1.02 7.09
N LEU A 36 10.80 -0.89 7.06
CA LEU A 36 11.69 -1.53 8.06
C LEU A 36 11.62 -0.87 9.44
N ARG A 37 11.07 0.35 9.54
CA ARG A 37 11.13 1.17 10.76
C ARG A 37 9.77 1.44 11.37
N LEU A 38 8.73 1.50 10.55
CA LEU A 38 7.39 1.88 10.94
C LEU A 38 6.46 0.68 11.01
N HIS A 39 5.52 0.70 11.96
CA HIS A 39 4.43 -0.29 12.05
C HIS A 39 3.25 0.07 11.16
N SER A 40 3.08 1.37 10.84
CA SER A 40 1.94 1.86 10.08
C SER A 40 2.34 2.93 9.09
N MET A 41 1.80 2.85 7.88
CA MET A 41 2.02 3.84 6.83
C MET A 41 0.72 4.12 6.07
N TYR A 42 0.39 5.39 5.93
CA TYR A 42 -0.68 5.87 5.05
C TYR A 42 -0.05 6.68 3.92
N ILE A 43 -0.35 6.33 2.68
CA ILE A 43 0.17 7.01 1.49
C ILE A 43 -1.02 7.53 0.69
N ARG A 44 -1.02 8.84 0.42
CA ARG A 44 -1.99 9.48 -0.45
C ARG A 44 -1.29 10.20 -1.59
N GLN A 45 -1.62 9.81 -2.81
CA GLN A 45 -1.13 10.49 -4.00
C GLN A 45 -2.30 11.23 -4.66
N PHE A 46 -2.18 12.56 -4.73
CA PHE A 46 -3.15 13.40 -5.42
C PHE A 46 -2.94 13.36 -6.92
N ASN A 47 -4.04 13.51 -7.65
CA ASN A 47 -4.03 13.62 -9.08
C ASN A 47 -3.26 14.88 -9.51
N VAL A 48 -2.32 14.75 -10.45
CA VAL A 48 -1.66 15.92 -11.05
C VAL A 48 -2.62 16.50 -12.09
N PHE A 49 -3.55 17.34 -11.62
CA PHE A 49 -4.41 18.13 -12.50
C PHE A 49 -3.54 19.01 -13.40
N GLY A 50 -3.57 18.78 -14.72
CA GLY A 50 -2.95 19.68 -15.70
C GLY A 50 -2.20 19.02 -16.85
N SER A 51 -1.85 17.74 -16.78
CA SER A 51 -1.51 17.00 -18.00
C SER A 51 -2.82 16.49 -18.59
N ASN A 52 -3.18 16.98 -19.78
CA ASN A 52 -4.22 16.39 -20.62
C ASN A 52 -4.20 14.87 -20.47
N TYR A 53 -5.38 14.26 -20.31
CA TYR A 53 -5.58 12.82 -20.41
C TYR A 53 -4.95 12.35 -21.74
N VAL A 54 -3.66 12.02 -21.71
CA VAL A 54 -3.03 11.29 -22.78
C VAL A 54 -3.52 9.88 -22.57
N GLU A 55 -4.42 9.45 -23.43
CA GLU A 55 -4.76 8.06 -23.63
C GLU A 55 -3.43 7.27 -23.72
N GLY A 56 -3.09 6.52 -22.66
CA GLY A 56 -1.77 5.91 -22.47
C GLY A 56 -0.97 6.38 -21.24
N ALA A 57 -1.49 7.31 -20.43
CA ALA A 57 -0.98 7.63 -19.09
C ALA A 57 -1.06 6.37 -18.24
N THR A 58 0.07 5.66 -18.22
CA THR A 58 0.23 4.34 -17.66
C THR A 58 0.00 4.42 -16.15
N ASN A 59 -0.63 3.40 -15.56
CA ASN A 59 -1.02 3.40 -14.15
C ASN A 59 0.21 3.39 -13.22
N TYR A 60 0.83 4.55 -13.02
CA TYR A 60 2.04 4.70 -12.22
C TYR A 60 1.68 5.16 -10.81
N PHE A 61 1.97 4.33 -9.83
CA PHE A 61 2.19 4.78 -8.45
C PHE A 61 3.70 5.02 -8.33
N PHE A 62 4.11 6.21 -7.84
CA PHE A 62 5.53 6.63 -7.77
C PHE A 62 6.37 6.49 -9.07
N GLY A 63 5.76 6.34 -10.26
CA GLY A 63 6.50 6.13 -11.51
C GLY A 63 6.85 4.67 -11.83
N VAL A 64 6.35 3.70 -11.05
CA VAL A 64 6.55 2.25 -11.30
C VAL A 64 5.30 1.64 -11.91
N GLN A 65 5.51 0.77 -12.91
CA GLN A 65 4.43 0.01 -13.56
C GLN A 65 3.72 -0.94 -12.60
N SER A 66 2.46 -1.26 -12.92
CA SER A 66 1.52 -2.00 -12.07
C SER A 66 2.04 -3.33 -11.54
N ASP A 67 2.81 -4.05 -12.35
CA ASP A 67 3.10 -5.47 -12.10
C ASP A 67 4.20 -5.68 -11.06
N GLN A 68 4.95 -4.63 -10.70
CA GLN A 68 6.00 -4.71 -9.68
C GLN A 68 5.46 -4.42 -8.27
N TRP A 69 4.31 -3.74 -8.17
CA TRP A 69 3.83 -3.21 -6.90
C TRP A 69 3.38 -4.28 -5.91
N ALA A 70 2.83 -5.40 -6.38
CA ALA A 70 2.48 -6.52 -5.49
C ALA A 70 3.72 -7.04 -4.76
N THR A 71 4.80 -7.30 -5.50
CA THR A 71 6.08 -7.75 -4.93
C THR A 71 6.68 -6.72 -3.98
N ILE A 72 6.66 -5.43 -4.35
CA ILE A 72 7.16 -4.35 -3.48
C ILE A 72 6.36 -4.27 -2.19
N ILE A 73 5.02 -4.34 -2.24
CA ILE A 73 4.16 -4.30 -1.05
C ILE A 73 4.44 -5.51 -0.15
N LEU A 74 4.62 -6.71 -0.71
CA LEU A 74 5.01 -7.89 0.06
C LEU A 74 6.36 -7.69 0.76
N GLN A 75 7.35 -7.11 0.05
CA GLN A 75 8.63 -6.75 0.66
C GLN A 75 8.46 -5.71 1.78
N MET A 76 7.57 -4.72 1.60
CA MET A 76 7.30 -3.75 2.66
C MET A 76 6.78 -4.43 3.94
N PHE A 77 5.85 -5.39 3.81
CA PHE A 77 5.32 -6.15 4.94
C PHE A 77 6.30 -7.15 5.55
N SER A 78 7.38 -7.53 4.85
CA SER A 78 8.46 -8.35 5.44
C SER A 78 9.26 -7.63 6.53
N GLY A 79 9.19 -6.29 6.57
CA GLY A 79 9.77 -5.45 7.61
C GLY A 79 8.91 -5.37 8.88
N LYS A 80 8.95 -4.20 9.54
CA LYS A 80 8.13 -3.90 10.73
C LYS A 80 6.70 -3.51 10.40
N LEU A 81 6.41 -3.20 9.14
CA LEU A 81 5.10 -2.71 8.71
C LEU A 81 4.01 -3.75 8.95
N ASP A 82 3.00 -3.37 9.72
CA ASP A 82 1.79 -4.16 9.97
C ASP A 82 0.56 -3.52 9.30
N LYS A 83 0.58 -2.20 9.07
CA LYS A 83 -0.50 -1.44 8.43
C LYS A 83 0.02 -0.66 7.23
N LEU A 84 -0.63 -0.86 6.07
CA LEU A 84 -0.41 -0.05 4.88
C LEU A 84 -1.75 0.34 4.27
N ILE A 85 -1.92 1.63 4.05
CA ILE A 85 -3.07 2.18 3.34
C ILE A 85 -2.53 3.01 2.18
N ILE A 86 -3.00 2.73 0.98
CA ILE A 86 -2.65 3.48 -0.22
C ILE A 86 -3.93 4.05 -0.83
N ASP A 87 -4.12 5.35 -0.66
CA ASP A 87 -5.17 6.13 -1.31
C ASP A 87 -4.60 6.77 -2.58
N ASN A 88 -4.84 6.12 -3.71
CA ASN A 88 -4.41 6.61 -5.01
C ASN A 88 -5.63 6.94 -5.87
N GLY A 89 -5.59 8.08 -6.56
CA GLY A 89 -6.65 8.48 -7.50
C GLY A 89 -6.83 7.52 -8.68
N TYR A 90 -5.93 6.54 -8.84
CA TYR A 90 -5.91 5.57 -9.94
C TYR A 90 -5.63 4.14 -9.43
N ALA A 91 -6.24 3.16 -10.08
CA ALA A 91 -5.93 1.75 -9.84
C ALA A 91 -4.54 1.43 -10.43
N PHE A 92 -3.53 1.33 -9.57
CA PHE A 92 -2.16 1.03 -9.98
C PHE A 92 -1.80 -0.45 -9.87
N LEU A 93 -2.55 -1.24 -9.10
CA LEU A 93 -2.34 -2.69 -9.03
C LEU A 93 -3.08 -3.36 -10.19
N SER A 94 -2.38 -4.24 -10.91
CA SER A 94 -3.01 -5.13 -11.88
C SER A 94 -3.87 -6.18 -11.18
N SER A 95 -4.78 -6.83 -11.91
CA SER A 95 -5.60 -7.93 -11.38
C SER A 95 -4.74 -9.07 -10.83
N THR A 96 -3.68 -9.43 -11.55
CA THR A 96 -2.69 -10.43 -11.12
C THR A 96 -1.96 -9.97 -9.85
N GLY A 97 -1.55 -8.70 -9.77
CA GLY A 97 -0.94 -8.17 -8.55
C GLY A 97 -1.87 -8.21 -7.33
N CYS A 98 -3.16 -7.95 -7.53
CA CYS A 98 -4.15 -8.08 -6.47
C CYS A 98 -4.36 -9.53 -6.01
N GLU A 99 -4.43 -10.48 -6.96
CA GLU A 99 -4.49 -11.92 -6.64
C GLU A 99 -3.26 -12.35 -5.83
N GLN A 100 -2.07 -11.95 -6.27
CA GLN A 100 -0.82 -12.24 -5.56
C GLN A 100 -0.85 -11.72 -4.12
N LEU A 101 -1.31 -10.48 -3.90
CA LEU A 101 -1.43 -9.92 -2.56
C LEU A 101 -2.45 -10.67 -1.69
N ARG A 102 -3.59 -11.08 -2.27
CA ARG A 102 -4.61 -11.87 -1.56
C ARG A 102 -4.09 -13.24 -1.11
N GLN A 103 -3.28 -13.89 -1.92
CA GLN A 103 -2.71 -15.20 -1.59
C GLN A 103 -1.53 -15.09 -0.60
N CYS A 104 -0.70 -14.06 -0.74
CA CYS A 104 0.55 -13.96 0.02
C CYS A 104 0.42 -13.23 1.34
N LEU A 105 -0.34 -12.13 1.45
CA LEU A 105 -0.40 -11.35 2.70
C LEU A 105 -0.95 -12.15 3.90
N PRO A 106 -2.02 -12.97 3.76
CA PRO A 106 -2.52 -13.77 4.88
C PRO A 106 -1.54 -14.84 5.38
N THR A 107 -0.55 -15.24 4.56
CA THR A 107 0.41 -16.30 4.91
C THR A 107 1.66 -15.79 5.62
N LEU A 108 1.83 -14.47 5.77
CA LEU A 108 3.01 -13.87 6.42
C LEU A 108 3.09 -14.10 7.94
N GLY A 109 2.04 -14.65 8.57
CA GLY A 109 1.99 -14.85 10.03
C GLY A 109 1.92 -13.54 10.83
N LYS A 110 1.61 -12.42 10.17
CA LYS A 110 1.47 -11.08 10.78
C LYS A 110 0.01 -10.69 10.89
N LYS A 111 -0.31 -9.77 11.80
CA LYS A 111 -1.65 -9.14 11.90
C LYS A 111 -1.77 -8.03 10.85
N VAL A 112 -1.79 -8.39 9.58
CA VAL A 112 -1.77 -7.44 8.45
C VAL A 112 -3.03 -6.57 8.45
N TYR A 113 -2.86 -5.29 8.15
CA TYR A 113 -3.93 -4.40 7.69
C TYR A 113 -3.45 -3.77 6.39
N PHE A 114 -4.07 -4.17 5.28
CA PHE A 114 -3.79 -3.63 3.97
C PHE A 114 -5.07 -3.07 3.36
N HIS A 115 -4.97 -1.88 2.78
CA HIS A 115 -6.06 -1.25 2.03
C HIS A 115 -5.51 -0.47 0.83
N VAL A 116 -6.16 -0.61 -0.31
CA VAL A 116 -5.78 0.06 -1.55
C VAL A 116 -6.98 0.28 -2.46
N ASN A 117 -6.99 1.39 -3.21
CA ASN A 117 -7.95 1.58 -4.31
C ASN A 117 -7.65 0.61 -5.46
N THR A 118 -8.67 -0.05 -5.99
CA THR A 118 -8.56 -0.94 -7.15
C THR A 118 -9.86 -0.92 -7.95
N GLN A 119 -9.85 -1.54 -9.13
CA GLN A 119 -11.01 -1.72 -9.99
C GLN A 119 -11.16 -3.20 -10.31
N LEU A 120 -11.69 -3.96 -9.35
CA LEU A 120 -11.90 -5.39 -9.47
C LEU A 120 -13.34 -5.77 -9.14
N ASN A 121 -13.75 -6.95 -9.60
CA ASN A 121 -15.06 -7.50 -9.27
C ASN A 121 -15.13 -7.87 -7.79
N GLY A 122 -16.34 -7.72 -7.23
CA GLY A 122 -16.60 -7.96 -5.82
C GLY A 122 -16.28 -9.39 -5.37
N LEU A 123 -15.62 -9.51 -4.24
CA LEU A 123 -15.29 -10.77 -3.59
C LEU A 123 -15.13 -10.53 -2.08
N ASP A 124 -15.65 -11.43 -1.24
CA ASP A 124 -15.50 -11.35 0.21
C ASP A 124 -15.35 -12.77 0.77
N TYR A 125 -14.24 -13.02 1.46
CA TYR A 125 -13.98 -14.28 2.15
C TYR A 125 -12.99 -14.08 3.31
N THR A 126 -12.81 -15.12 4.11
CA THR A 126 -11.81 -15.14 5.18
C THR A 126 -10.85 -16.30 5.00
N GLU A 127 -9.55 -16.03 5.12
CA GLU A 127 -8.48 -17.02 5.01
C GLU A 127 -7.36 -16.69 6.01
N ASN A 128 -6.83 -17.70 6.70
CA ASN A 128 -5.73 -17.53 7.67
C ASN A 128 -5.95 -16.38 8.68
N ASN A 129 -7.17 -16.25 9.23
CA ASN A 129 -7.57 -15.15 10.12
C ASN A 129 -7.48 -13.76 9.49
N HIS A 130 -7.57 -13.65 8.17
CA HIS A 130 -7.66 -12.38 7.45
C HIS A 130 -8.98 -12.31 6.68
N LYS A 131 -9.76 -11.27 6.94
CA LYS A 131 -10.90 -10.89 6.10
C LYS A 131 -10.36 -10.21 4.85
N ILE A 132 -10.72 -10.76 3.70
CA ILE A 132 -10.33 -10.27 2.38
C ILE A 132 -11.60 -9.78 1.69
N SER A 133 -11.67 -8.48 1.44
CA SER A 133 -12.81 -7.85 0.78
C SER A 133 -12.33 -7.05 -0.41
N VAL A 134 -12.88 -7.34 -1.58
CA VAL A 134 -12.67 -6.64 -2.85
C VAL A 134 -14.03 -6.05 -3.24
N SER A 135 -14.02 -4.77 -3.62
CA SER A 135 -15.16 -4.06 -4.18
C SER A 135 -14.73 -3.39 -5.49
N ASN A 136 -15.70 -2.81 -6.20
CA ASN A 136 -15.46 -2.09 -7.45
C ASN A 136 -14.49 -0.90 -7.31
N THR A 137 -14.20 -0.47 -6.08
CA THR A 137 -13.37 0.71 -5.81
C THR A 137 -12.16 0.43 -4.92
N SER A 138 -12.09 -0.73 -4.26
CA SER A 138 -11.02 -0.99 -3.28
C SER A 138 -10.82 -2.47 -3.00
N MET A 139 -9.62 -2.80 -2.52
CA MET A 139 -9.30 -4.08 -1.92
C MET A 139 -8.78 -3.85 -0.51
N SER A 140 -9.19 -4.72 0.42
CA SER A 140 -8.67 -4.76 1.76
C SER A 140 -8.38 -6.18 2.21
N ILE A 141 -7.29 -6.34 2.95
CA ILE A 141 -6.88 -7.59 3.57
C ILE A 141 -6.55 -7.23 5.01
N LYS A 142 -7.42 -7.61 5.94
CA LYS A 142 -7.31 -7.24 7.35
C LYS A 142 -7.34 -8.48 8.21
N HIS A 143 -6.36 -8.64 9.10
CA HIS A 143 -6.44 -9.63 10.16
C HIS A 143 -7.73 -9.39 10.96
N ILE A 144 -8.42 -10.45 11.37
CA ILE A 144 -9.75 -10.38 12.02
C ILE A 144 -9.75 -9.46 13.25
N SER A 145 -8.63 -9.40 13.98
CA SER A 145 -8.47 -8.50 15.14
C SER A 145 -8.33 -7.02 14.79
N ARG A 146 -8.35 -6.67 13.50
CA ARG A 146 -8.10 -5.32 12.96
C ARG A 146 -9.21 -4.86 12.03
N VAL A 147 -10.30 -5.62 11.89
CA VAL A 147 -11.40 -5.31 10.96
C VAL A 147 -12.06 -3.99 11.31
N ASP A 148 -12.21 -3.71 12.60
CA ASP A 148 -12.84 -2.50 13.15
C ASP A 148 -11.90 -1.29 13.22
N GLU A 149 -10.62 -1.44 12.86
CA GLU A 149 -9.72 -0.30 12.79
C GLU A 149 -10.18 0.66 11.68
N LEU A 150 -10.35 1.92 12.04
CA LEU A 150 -10.67 2.99 11.11
C LEU A 150 -9.50 3.24 10.13
N ILE A 151 -9.88 3.64 8.91
CA ILE A 151 -8.98 4.26 7.95
C ILE A 151 -8.75 5.70 8.47
N LEU A 152 -7.71 5.86 9.28
CA LEU A 152 -7.18 7.14 9.75
C LEU A 152 -5.80 7.36 9.15
#